data_AF-A0A966YCH1-F1
#
_entry.id   AF-A0A966YCH1-F1
#
_cell.length_a   1.000
_cell.length_b   1.000
_cell.length_c   1.000
_cell.angle_alpha   90.00
_cell.angle_beta   90.00
_cell.angle_gamma   90.00
#
_symmetry.space_group_name_H-M   'P 1'
#
loop_
_entity.id
_entity.type
_entity.pdbx_description
1 polymer ?
#
loop_
_entity_poly.entity_id
_entity_poly.type
_entity_poly.pdbx_seq_one_letter_code
_entity_poly.pdbx_strand_id
1 'polypeptide(L)'
;DGTCRTCAEDTGSHTVCAVMTEAFLEFTVKAGNDLVTPRPEYSFAGLLPGDRWCLCAARWLEALQAGCGPPVVLEATSEKALEIVPFELLKQHAVKS
;
A
#
# COMPACT_ATOMS: atom_id res chain seq x y z
N ASP A 1 -8.98 1.65 12.65
CA ASP A 1 -8.71 0.40 13.40
C ASP A 1 -7.39 -0.28 12.97
N GLY A 2 -6.54 0.38 12.17
CA GLY A 2 -5.21 -0.14 11.81
C GLY A 2 -5.24 -1.33 10.85
N THR A 3 -6.41 -1.67 10.30
CA THR A 3 -6.61 -2.77 9.36
C THR A 3 -7.17 -2.24 8.06
N CYS A 4 -6.70 -2.75 6.92
CA CYS A 4 -7.19 -2.36 5.60
C CYS A 4 -8.52 -3.05 5.30
N ARG A 5 -9.59 -2.54 5.94
CA ARG A 5 -10.96 -2.95 5.67
C ARG A 5 -11.47 -2.19 4.46
N THR A 6 -11.70 -2.92 3.38
CA THR A 6 -12.36 -2.42 2.17
C THR A 6 -13.86 -2.70 2.24
N CYS A 7 -14.71 -1.82 1.71
CA CYS A 7 -16.15 -2.06 1.50
C CYS A 7 -16.42 -2.29 0.00
N ALA A 8 -17.63 -2.75 -0.35
CA ALA A 8 -17.99 -3.05 -1.75
C ALA A 8 -17.89 -1.84 -2.70
N GLU A 9 -17.84 -0.62 -2.15
CA GLU A 9 -17.75 0.64 -2.89
C GLU A 9 -16.30 1.06 -3.18
N ASP A 10 -15.31 0.41 -2.56
CA ASP A 10 -13.89 0.68 -2.83
C ASP A 10 -13.43 -0.06 -4.07
N THR A 11 -13.68 0.55 -5.22
CA THR A 11 -13.23 0.06 -6.53
C THR A 11 -11.70 0.07 -6.68
N GLY A 12 -10.98 0.79 -5.81
CA GLY A 12 -9.52 0.84 -5.79
C GLY A 12 -8.88 -0.39 -5.14
N SER A 13 -9.65 -1.18 -4.38
CA SER A 13 -9.17 -2.32 -3.61
C SER A 13 -7.99 -1.94 -2.70
N HIS A 14 -8.21 -0.99 -1.78
CA HIS A 14 -7.26 -0.59 -0.75
C HIS A 14 -7.12 -1.68 0.33
N THR A 15 -6.58 -2.82 -0.07
CA THR A 15 -6.60 -4.07 0.69
C THR A 15 -5.23 -4.48 1.21
N VAL A 16 -4.14 -3.87 0.72
CA VAL A 16 -2.76 -4.17 1.15
C VAL A 16 -2.30 -3.15 2.19
N CYS A 17 -2.08 -3.59 3.43
CA CYS A 17 -1.46 -2.75 4.45
C CYS A 17 0.06 -2.79 4.26
N ALA A 18 0.66 -1.65 3.89
CA ALA A 18 2.08 -1.56 3.64
C ALA A 18 2.75 -0.55 4.57
N VAL A 19 4.05 -0.76 4.83
CA VAL A 19 4.94 0.19 5.50
C VAL A 19 5.66 0.99 4.43
N MET A 20 5.42 2.30 4.38
CA MET A 20 5.98 3.16 3.36
C MET A 20 7.51 3.15 3.42
N THR A 21 8.15 3.07 2.26
CA THR A 21 9.60 3.24 2.10
C THR A 21 9.86 4.46 1.25
N GLU A 22 11.04 5.07 1.39
CA GLU A 22 11.45 6.19 0.53
C GLU A 22 11.38 5.81 -0.95
N ALA A 23 11.90 4.63 -1.32
CA ALA A 23 11.85 4.11 -2.69
C ALA A 23 10.41 3.97 -3.22
N PHE A 24 9.48 3.47 -2.40
CA PHE A 24 8.07 3.38 -2.79
C PHE A 24 7.45 4.76 -2.98
N LEU A 25 7.68 5.69 -2.04
CA LEU A 25 7.11 7.04 -2.08
C LEU A 25 7.60 7.83 -3.29
N GLU A 26 8.89 7.74 -3.63
CA GLU A 26 9.41 8.34 -4.86
C GLU A 26 8.82 7.69 -6.13
N PHE A 27 8.71 6.36 -6.13
CA PHE A 27 8.15 5.62 -7.25
C PHE A 27 6.69 6.01 -7.50
N THR A 28 5.86 6.01 -6.45
CA THR A 28 4.41 6.24 -6.58
C THR A 28 4.11 7.67 -7.05
N VAL A 29 4.91 8.66 -6.64
CA VAL A 29 4.81 10.04 -7.16
C VAL A 29 5.09 10.06 -8.67
N LYS A 30 6.16 9.39 -9.13
CA LYS A 30 6.52 9.28 -10.56
C LYS A 30 5.46 8.52 -11.36
N ALA A 31 4.79 7.54 -10.74
CA ALA A 31 3.69 6.77 -11.30
C ALA A 31 2.31 7.49 -11.25
N GLY A 32 2.29 8.76 -10.80
CA GLY A 32 1.08 9.59 -10.79
C GLY A 32 0.15 9.38 -9.58
N ASN A 33 0.62 8.68 -8.55
CA ASN A 33 -0.10 8.50 -7.28
C ASN A 33 0.71 9.17 -6.16
N ASP A 34 0.54 10.48 -6.03
CA ASP A 34 1.24 11.30 -5.05
C ASP A 34 0.68 11.10 -3.64
N LEU A 35 1.43 10.36 -2.83
CA LEU A 35 1.15 10.11 -1.41
C LEU A 35 2.06 10.92 -0.48
N VAL A 36 2.85 11.86 -1.00
CA VAL A 36 3.83 12.63 -0.21
C VAL A 36 3.35 14.06 0.00
N THR A 37 2.74 14.68 -1.00
CA THR A 37 2.29 16.06 -0.91
C THR A 37 1.10 16.18 0.06
N PRO A 38 1.19 17.02 1.11
CA PRO A 38 0.06 17.29 1.98
C PRO A 38 -1.12 17.89 1.19
N ARG A 39 -2.33 17.40 1.45
CA ARG A 39 -3.60 17.90 0.92
C ARG A 39 -4.55 18.24 2.08
N PRO A 40 -4.40 19.42 2.72
CA PRO A 40 -5.25 19.85 3.83
C PRO A 40 -6.74 19.85 3.48
N GLU A 41 -7.10 20.08 2.22
CA GLU A 41 -8.46 20.01 1.70
C GLU A 41 -9.11 18.62 1.85
N TYR A 42 -8.29 17.58 1.98
CA TYR A 42 -8.72 16.19 2.24
C TYR A 42 -8.27 15.68 3.61
N SER A 43 -7.80 16.57 4.49
CA SER A 43 -7.20 16.20 5.79
C SER A 43 -6.05 15.18 5.65
N PHE A 44 -5.31 15.23 4.54
CA PHE A 44 -4.19 14.33 4.28
C PHE A 44 -2.87 15.07 4.51
N ALA A 45 -2.05 14.60 5.45
CA ALA A 45 -0.79 15.25 5.80
C ALA A 45 0.37 14.89 4.87
N GLY A 46 0.20 13.94 3.95
CA GLY A 46 1.30 13.28 3.27
C GLY A 46 1.89 12.15 4.11
N LEU A 47 2.49 11.16 3.45
CA LEU A 47 3.13 10.00 4.07
C LEU A 47 4.64 10.15 4.11
N LEU A 48 5.23 9.58 5.16
CA LEU A 48 6.66 9.48 5.39
C LEU A 48 7.10 8.01 5.41
N PRO A 49 8.40 7.73 5.18
CA PRO A 49 8.94 6.39 5.40
C PRO A 49 8.65 5.90 6.82
N GLY A 50 8.17 4.66 6.95
CA GLY A 50 7.75 4.05 8.20
C GLY A 50 6.25 4.14 8.49
N ASP A 51 5.51 5.04 7.81
CA ASP A 51 4.06 5.12 7.96
C ASP A 51 3.38 3.84 7.47
N ARG A 52 2.29 3.46 8.13
CA ARG A 52 1.42 2.37 7.66
C ARG A 52 0.28 2.95 6.85
N TRP A 53 0.08 2.41 5.65
CA TRP A 53 -0.98 2.87 4.76
C TRP A 53 -1.62 1.73 3.98
N CYS A 54 -2.92 1.86 3.72
CA CYS A 54 -3.65 0.92 2.89
C CYS A 54 -3.50 1.33 1.42
N LEU A 55 -2.82 0.47 0.66
CA LEU A 55 -2.60 0.67 -0.77
C LEU A 55 -3.60 -0.14 -1.57
N CYS A 56 -3.97 0.42 -2.74
CA CYS A 56 -4.60 -0.37 -3.79
C CYS A 56 -3.72 -1.57 -4.12
N ALA A 57 -4.27 -2.79 -4.12
CA ALA A 57 -3.50 -4.01 -4.41
C ALA A 57 -2.77 -3.94 -5.76
N ALA A 58 -3.41 -3.34 -6.78
CA ALA A 58 -2.80 -3.11 -8.08
C ALA A 58 -1.60 -2.15 -8.03
N ARG A 59 -1.67 -1.08 -7.22
CA ARG A 59 -0.56 -0.11 -7.06
C ARG A 59 0.60 -0.71 -6.29
N TRP A 60 0.31 -1.55 -5.30
CA TRP A 60 1.36 -2.30 -4.61
C TRP A 60 2.06 -3.26 -5.56
N LEU A 61 1.31 -4.00 -6.38
CA LEU A 61 1.88 -4.94 -7.36
C LEU A 61 2.72 -4.24 -8.43
N GLU A 62 2.24 -3.10 -8.93
CA GLU A 62 2.98 -2.24 -9.88
C GLU A 62 4.33 -1.82 -9.29
N ALA A 63 4.33 -1.31 -8.05
CA ALA A 63 5.56 -0.93 -7.36
C ALA A 63 6.50 -2.13 -7.13
N LEU A 64 5.95 -3.30 -6.78
CA LEU A 64 6.73 -4.52 -6.62
C LEU A 64 7.43 -4.92 -7.93
N GLN A 65 6.70 -4.90 -9.05
CA GLN A 65 7.25 -5.21 -10.37
C GLN A 65 8.34 -4.23 -10.81
N ALA A 66 8.26 -2.97 -10.34
CA ALA A 66 9.29 -1.96 -10.54
C ALA A 66 10.49 -2.09 -9.57
N GLY A 67 10.49 -3.07 -8.65
CA GLY A 67 11.54 -3.25 -7.64
C GLY A 67 11.45 -2.26 -6.46
N CYS A 68 10.33 -1.55 -6.32
CA CYS A 68 10.08 -0.53 -5.29
C CYS A 68 8.92 -0.93 -4.35
N GLY A 69 8.55 -2.21 -4.32
CA GLY A 69 7.45 -2.71 -3.50
C GLY A 69 7.71 -2.50 -2.00
N PRO A 70 6.81 -1.81 -1.26
CA PRO A 70 6.99 -1.60 0.17
C PRO A 70 6.66 -2.88 0.97
N PRO A 71 7.27 -3.10 2.15
CA PRO A 71 6.94 -4.22 3.02
C PRO A 71 5.46 -4.23 3.42
N VAL A 72 4.91 -5.43 3.61
CA VAL A 72 3.48 -5.66 3.91
C VAL A 72 3.30 -6.07 5.36
N VAL A 73 2.25 -5.57 6.01
CA VAL A 73 1.75 -6.07 7.30
C VAL A 73 0.65 -7.08 7.01
N LEU A 74 0.97 -8.37 7.03
CA LEU A 74 0.06 -9.44 6.62
C LEU A 74 -1.22 -9.47 7.45
N GLU A 75 -1.09 -9.33 8.77
CA GLU A 75 -2.20 -9.40 9.72
C GLU A 75 -3.19 -8.23 9.56
N ALA A 76 -2.77 -7.16 8.88
CA ALA A 76 -3.57 -5.98 8.59
C ALA A 76 -4.01 -5.89 7.12
N THR A 77 -3.63 -6.87 6.29
CA THR A 77 -3.97 -6.97 4.87
C THR A 77 -5.23 -7.82 4.68
N SER A 78 -6.18 -7.35 3.88
CA SER A 78 -7.42 -8.08 3.60
C SER A 78 -7.17 -9.24 2.65
N GLU A 79 -7.87 -10.37 2.87
CA GLU A 79 -7.86 -11.52 1.96
C GLU A 79 -8.28 -11.16 0.53
N LYS A 80 -9.06 -10.09 0.33
CA LYS A 80 -9.42 -9.60 -1.01
C LYS A 80 -8.23 -9.14 -1.84
N ALA A 81 -7.10 -8.80 -1.21
CA ALA A 81 -5.86 -8.54 -1.93
C ALA A 81 -5.44 -9.75 -2.80
N LEU A 82 -5.83 -10.96 -2.42
CA LEU A 82 -5.50 -12.21 -3.12
C LEU A 82 -6.16 -12.35 -4.49
N GLU A 83 -7.19 -11.54 -4.78
CA GLU A 83 -7.79 -11.46 -6.12
C GLU A 83 -6.83 -10.83 -7.14
N ILE A 84 -5.85 -10.03 -6.67
CA ILE A 84 -4.90 -9.29 -7.51
C ILE A 84 -3.45 -9.75 -7.25
N VAL A 85 -3.10 -10.03 -5.99
CA VAL A 85 -1.74 -10.33 -5.56
C VAL A 85 -1.67 -11.71 -4.93
N PRO A 86 -0.89 -12.65 -5.49
CA PRO A 86 -0.69 -13.97 -4.89
C PRO A 86 -0.19 -13.91 -3.43
N PHE A 87 -0.73 -14.79 -2.58
CA PHE A 87 -0.39 -14.84 -1.16
C PHE A 87 1.13 -15.00 -0.91
N GLU A 88 1.80 -15.82 -1.72
CA GLU A 88 3.25 -16.02 -1.58
C GLU A 88 4.06 -14.74 -1.82
N LEU A 89 3.61 -13.84 -2.71
CA LEU A 89 4.26 -12.56 -2.91
C LEU A 89 4.08 -11.64 -1.70
N LEU A 90 2.88 -11.57 -1.13
CA LEU A 90 2.62 -10.82 0.09
C LEU A 90 3.48 -11.36 1.25
N LYS A 91 3.58 -12.68 1.37
CA LYS A 91 4.37 -13.36 2.41
C LYS A 91 5.87 -13.12 2.27
N GLN A 92 6.41 -13.13 1.05
CA GLN A 92 7.82 -12.83 0.79
C GLN A 92 8.20 -11.39 1.19
N HIS A 93 7.25 -10.47 1.13
CA HIS A 93 7.44 -9.06 1.44
C HIS A 93 6.89 -8.66 2.81
N ALA A 94 6.50 -9.63 3.64
CA ALA A 94 5.98 -9.37 4.96
C ALA A 94 7.03 -8.73 5.87
N VAL A 95 6.63 -7.75 6.67
CA VAL A 95 7.48 -7.24 7.76
C VAL A 95 7.81 -8.40 8.71
N LYS A 96 9.07 -8.50 9.12
CA LYS A 96 9.49 -9.46 10.15
C LYS A 96 9.19 -8.86 11.51
N SER A 97 8.39 -9.57 12.29
CA SER A 97 8.14 -9.29 13.71
C SER A 97 9.34 -9.63 14.58
#